data_AF-A0A6B3QZN9-F1
#
_entry.id   AF-A0A6B3QZN9-F1
#
_cell.length_a   1.000
_cell.length_b   1.000
_cell.length_c   1.000
_cell.angle_alpha   90.00
_cell.angle_beta   90.00
_cell.angle_gamma   90.00
#
_symmetry.space_group_name_H-M   'P 1'
#
loop_
_entity.id
_entity.type
_entity.pdbx_description
1 polymer ?
#
loop_
_entity_poly.entity_id
_entity_poly.type
_entity_poly.pdbx_seq_one_letter_code
_entity_poly.pdbx_strand_id
1 'polypeptide(L)'
;MARRPLPRILSNGGAQLARSRELARTAADGATDVLQPLITIARGLRRLAAAARRRWSETPKDRRGALLFLVASVVLVVALVPYGPLLAVIVLMAAAAWQGRDRPPAAPEGTDDTRTRRLQSLYEALVPYFSLAEDPDPLYAHGGGWEKAFPAYEFDDDGRVAHLVIRYPAYFTDGEAESRTRIEHLLTAKSGRGREYHFTWDEEANHLSVDVLAPLPTDIAAQRFVTAPGETVLGFTDPTRVQRTLPLTHGVEQRDVPPVVWRTGIRSTEPHLLVLGQPGTGTSTLLRSVALQALHHGDLLIVDGGGTGEYACLVGRDGVLAVECGLTGALTSLEWAAAETERRLISVNRARQQGLAAPDDTRRPLWVFLDRPTAFTHLAATGGRRDPQTLLQVPLRHGRAANVTVVVADQLDALDGLTDAVRQHTRARVVLGPASADELSNALGAPPHTTPLDQVPPGRGYARLGTGPVHRLQVPATPDPYDDATSEAHRQAVLDLLPPRTTPADGEQAPLPPEAEAEAEAKAKAVSMAKAVSMEKDDTPAGVTASEPEETATDTEPAPMTAPVTVEKTAAGTPTEPAPADPVPAEAVAAETS
;
A
#
# COMPACT_ATOMS: atom_id res chain seq x y z
N MET A 1 -55.52 -14.05 -0.21
CA MET A 1 -56.61 -14.83 -0.84
C MET A 1 -55.92 -15.97 -1.61
N ALA A 2 -56.30 -17.25 -1.59
CA ALA A 2 -57.37 -18.04 -0.94
C ALA A 2 -56.88 -19.52 -0.88
N ARG A 3 -57.43 -20.50 -0.13
CA ARG A 3 -58.59 -20.62 0.79
C ARG A 3 -58.31 -21.78 1.79
N ARG A 4 -59.24 -22.02 2.73
CA ARG A 4 -59.45 -23.26 3.55
C ARG A 4 -60.94 -23.68 3.35
N PRO A 5 -61.46 -24.91 3.68
CA PRO A 5 -61.27 -25.80 4.87
C PRO A 5 -60.82 -27.26 4.50
N LEU A 6 -60.46 -28.24 5.36
CA LEU A 6 -60.86 -28.76 6.72
C LEU A 6 -62.17 -29.61 6.75
N PRO A 7 -62.43 -30.55 7.73
CA PRO A 7 -61.62 -31.18 8.81
C PRO A 7 -61.87 -32.72 9.10
N ARG A 8 -61.26 -33.24 10.21
CA ARG A 8 -61.53 -34.46 11.06
C ARG A 8 -60.41 -35.54 11.04
N ILE A 9 -59.67 -35.91 12.12
CA ILE A 9 -59.74 -35.72 13.60
C ILE A 9 -60.88 -36.55 14.24
N LEU A 10 -60.75 -37.36 15.31
CA LEU A 10 -59.74 -37.54 16.40
C LEU A 10 -58.86 -38.84 16.18
N SER A 11 -58.27 -39.62 17.13
CA SER A 11 -58.17 -39.65 18.63
C SER A 11 -57.00 -40.53 19.17
N ASN A 12 -56.39 -40.12 20.29
CA ASN A 12 -55.77 -40.86 21.43
C ASN A 12 -54.76 -42.03 21.25
N GLY A 13 -53.87 -42.18 22.25
CA GLY A 13 -52.97 -43.33 22.43
C GLY A 13 -52.59 -43.57 23.91
N GLY A 14 -51.61 -44.44 24.16
CA GLY A 14 -50.99 -44.62 25.50
C GLY A 14 -51.50 -45.81 26.34
N ALA A 15 -50.93 -47.00 26.14
CA ALA A 15 -51.10 -48.16 27.03
C ALA A 15 -49.88 -49.11 26.95
N GLN A 16 -48.78 -48.73 27.60
CA GLN A 16 -47.56 -49.53 27.66
C GLN A 16 -47.64 -50.66 28.71
N LEU A 17 -46.86 -51.72 28.52
CA LEU A 17 -46.25 -52.55 29.58
C LEU A 17 -47.18 -53.27 30.60
N ALA A 18 -48.15 -54.10 30.17
CA ALA A 18 -48.92 -54.94 31.12
C ALA A 18 -49.50 -56.29 30.61
N ARG A 19 -48.76 -57.12 29.83
CA ARG A 19 -49.06 -58.59 29.76
C ARG A 19 -47.96 -59.54 29.26
N SER A 20 -46.71 -59.28 29.66
CA SER A 20 -45.58 -60.21 29.47
C SER A 20 -45.68 -61.45 30.38
N ARG A 21 -46.56 -62.42 30.05
CA ARG A 21 -46.57 -63.72 30.79
C ARG A 21 -47.12 -64.98 30.12
N GLU A 22 -47.94 -64.91 29.06
CA GLU A 22 -48.88 -66.02 28.78
C GLU A 22 -48.61 -66.88 27.53
N LEU A 23 -47.75 -66.46 26.60
CA LEU A 23 -47.32 -67.28 25.44
C LEU A 23 -45.93 -67.92 25.60
N ALA A 24 -45.47 -68.07 26.84
CA ALA A 24 -44.32 -68.91 27.20
C ALA A 24 -44.65 -70.43 27.17
N ARG A 25 -45.46 -70.88 26.20
CA ARG A 25 -45.94 -72.27 26.05
C ARG A 25 -45.93 -72.83 24.63
N THR A 26 -45.61 -72.04 23.61
CA THR A 26 -45.41 -72.51 22.22
C THR A 26 -43.92 -72.67 21.91
N ALA A 27 -43.21 -73.42 22.77
CA ALA A 27 -41.82 -73.78 22.60
C ALA A 27 -41.63 -75.25 23.00
N ALA A 28 -41.36 -76.12 22.01
CA ALA A 28 -41.03 -77.53 22.21
C ALA A 28 -40.18 -78.07 21.04
N ASP A 29 -40.77 -78.19 19.85
CA ASP A 29 -40.30 -79.17 18.85
C ASP A 29 -39.18 -78.68 17.90
N GLY A 30 -38.79 -77.41 17.97
CA GLY A 30 -37.71 -76.84 17.12
C GLY A 30 -36.31 -76.85 17.74
N ALA A 31 -36.16 -77.34 18.98
CA ALA A 31 -34.97 -77.05 19.80
C ALA A 31 -33.80 -78.05 19.67
N THR A 32 -34.00 -79.22 19.07
CA THR A 32 -33.03 -80.33 19.11
C THR A 32 -31.97 -80.31 18.00
N ASP A 33 -32.33 -79.99 16.75
CA ASP A 33 -31.38 -80.09 15.63
C ASP A 33 -30.38 -78.93 15.54
N VAL A 34 -30.78 -77.71 15.95
CA VAL A 34 -29.91 -76.52 15.91
C VAL A 34 -28.72 -76.63 16.88
N LEU A 35 -28.84 -77.42 17.95
CA LEU A 35 -27.79 -77.58 18.95
C LEU A 35 -26.75 -78.66 18.59
N GLN A 36 -27.03 -79.56 17.65
CA GLN A 36 -26.12 -80.67 17.33
C GLN A 36 -24.72 -80.21 16.85
N PRO A 37 -24.58 -79.16 16.00
CA PRO A 37 -23.27 -78.60 15.62
C PRO A 37 -22.54 -77.94 16.80
N LEU A 38 -23.27 -77.26 17.70
CA LEU A 38 -22.68 -76.66 18.90
C LEU A 38 -22.19 -77.73 19.88
N ILE A 39 -22.88 -78.86 19.99
CA ILE A 39 -22.48 -80.00 20.82
C ILE A 39 -21.21 -80.69 20.26
N THR A 40 -21.05 -80.82 18.94
CA THR A 40 -19.83 -81.38 18.34
C THR A 40 -18.65 -80.42 18.47
N ILE A 41 -18.84 -79.12 18.22
CA ILE A 41 -17.82 -78.08 18.45
C ILE A 41 -17.40 -78.05 19.93
N ALA A 42 -18.35 -78.05 20.87
CA ALA A 42 -18.07 -78.08 22.31
C ALA A 42 -17.33 -79.35 22.75
N ARG A 43 -17.63 -80.51 22.15
CA ARG A 43 -16.87 -81.76 22.38
C ARG A 43 -15.44 -81.68 21.84
N GLY A 44 -15.24 -81.08 20.66
CA GLY A 44 -13.90 -80.80 20.12
C GLY A 44 -13.09 -79.87 21.02
N LEU A 45 -13.68 -78.74 21.41
CA LEU A 45 -13.06 -77.74 22.28
C LEU A 45 -12.75 -78.33 23.68
N ARG A 46 -13.63 -79.15 24.24
CA ARG A 46 -13.40 -79.85 25.53
C ARG A 46 -12.27 -80.90 25.43
N ARG A 47 -12.09 -81.57 24.29
CA ARG A 47 -10.94 -82.46 24.04
C ARG A 47 -9.63 -81.69 23.93
N LEU A 48 -9.60 -80.58 23.18
CA LEU A 48 -8.42 -79.71 23.07
C LEU A 48 -8.06 -79.08 24.42
N ALA A 49 -9.04 -78.59 25.19
CA ALA A 49 -8.81 -78.07 26.54
C ALA A 49 -8.27 -79.14 27.51
N ALA A 50 -8.71 -80.39 27.39
CA ALA A 50 -8.16 -81.50 28.17
C ALA A 50 -6.70 -81.84 27.79
N ALA A 51 -6.38 -81.84 26.50
CA ALA A 51 -5.02 -82.07 26.01
C ALA A 51 -4.06 -80.92 26.41
N ALA A 52 -4.50 -79.68 26.28
CA ALA A 52 -3.76 -78.50 26.73
C ALA A 52 -3.54 -78.53 28.25
N ARG A 53 -4.57 -78.87 29.05
CA ARG A 53 -4.46 -78.96 30.51
C ARG A 53 -3.49 -80.05 30.97
N ARG A 54 -3.43 -81.21 30.27
CA ARG A 54 -2.42 -82.26 30.55
C ARG A 54 -1.00 -81.78 30.25
N ARG A 55 -0.75 -81.23 29.07
CA ARG A 55 0.55 -80.65 28.70
C ARG A 55 0.98 -79.50 29.65
N TRP A 56 0.02 -78.75 30.19
CA TRP A 56 0.25 -77.69 31.18
C TRP A 56 0.55 -78.21 32.60
N SER A 57 -0.03 -79.35 33.01
CA SER A 57 0.38 -80.02 34.25
C SER A 57 1.77 -80.63 34.14
N GLU A 58 2.13 -81.17 32.98
CA GLU A 58 3.41 -81.84 32.70
C GLU A 58 4.59 -80.86 32.46
N THR A 59 4.33 -79.57 32.21
CA THR A 59 5.41 -78.57 32.02
C THR A 59 6.00 -78.09 33.35
N PRO A 60 7.34 -78.12 33.54
CA PRO A 60 8.00 -77.55 34.72
C PRO A 60 7.62 -76.08 34.95
N LYS A 61 7.52 -75.65 36.21
CA LYS A 61 7.03 -74.32 36.58
C LYS A 61 7.79 -73.19 35.88
N ASP A 62 9.12 -73.32 35.79
CA ASP A 62 10.02 -72.25 35.33
C ASP A 62 9.90 -71.93 33.83
N ARG A 63 9.26 -72.80 33.04
CA ARG A 63 9.02 -72.58 31.60
C ARG A 63 7.62 -72.06 31.26
N ARG A 64 6.73 -71.92 32.25
CA ARG A 64 5.33 -71.52 32.04
C ARG A 64 5.19 -70.05 31.63
N GLY A 65 6.02 -69.16 32.16
CA GLY A 65 6.05 -67.74 31.77
C GLY A 65 6.44 -67.54 30.30
N ALA A 66 7.52 -68.18 29.86
CA ALA A 66 7.99 -68.09 28.48
C ALA A 66 6.96 -68.60 27.46
N LEU A 67 6.23 -69.68 27.78
CA LEU A 67 5.18 -70.20 26.90
C LEU A 67 3.99 -69.23 26.77
N LEU A 68 3.55 -68.62 27.88
CA LEU A 68 2.50 -67.60 27.87
C LEU A 68 2.92 -66.36 27.09
N PHE A 69 4.16 -65.91 27.27
CA PHE A 69 4.71 -64.76 26.54
C PHE A 69 4.73 -65.03 25.03
N LEU A 70 5.22 -66.19 24.59
CA LEU A 70 5.26 -66.58 23.17
C LEU A 70 3.85 -66.67 22.56
N VAL A 71 2.88 -67.24 23.27
CA VAL A 71 1.48 -67.27 22.80
C VAL A 71 0.90 -65.86 22.68
N ALA A 72 1.17 -64.98 23.65
CA ALA A 72 0.75 -63.58 23.58
C ALA A 72 1.42 -62.82 22.41
N SER A 73 2.72 -63.06 22.15
CA SER A 73 3.42 -62.49 21.00
C SER A 73 2.83 -62.92 19.66
N VAL A 74 2.49 -64.20 19.50
CA VAL A 74 1.86 -64.71 18.27
C VAL A 74 0.48 -64.10 18.06
N VAL A 75 -0.33 -63.98 19.11
CA VAL A 75 -1.65 -63.30 19.04
C VAL A 75 -1.49 -61.82 18.69
N LEU A 76 -0.52 -61.13 19.27
CA LEU A 76 -0.24 -59.71 18.99
C LEU A 76 0.19 -59.49 17.53
N VAL A 77 1.07 -60.34 16.99
CA VAL A 77 1.49 -60.27 15.58
C VAL A 77 0.29 -60.48 14.64
N VAL A 78 -0.52 -61.52 14.87
CA VAL A 78 -1.72 -61.79 14.06
C VAL A 78 -2.75 -60.65 14.15
N ALA A 79 -2.86 -59.99 15.30
CA ALA A 79 -3.74 -58.83 15.48
C ALA A 79 -3.24 -57.55 14.76
N LEU A 80 -1.93 -57.34 14.63
CA LEU A 80 -1.37 -56.16 13.97
C LEU A 80 -1.28 -56.28 12.44
N VAL A 81 -1.11 -57.49 11.89
CA VAL A 81 -1.02 -57.74 10.43
C VAL A 81 -2.10 -57.01 9.60
N PRO A 82 -3.41 -57.06 9.91
CA PRO A 82 -4.43 -56.38 9.11
C PRO A 82 -4.43 -54.84 9.23
N TYR A 83 -3.76 -54.28 10.24
CA TYR A 83 -3.72 -52.83 10.49
C TYR A 83 -2.36 -52.18 10.20
N GLY A 84 -1.30 -52.97 9.99
CA GLY A 84 0.06 -52.51 9.71
C GLY A 84 0.16 -51.43 8.61
N PRO A 85 -0.46 -51.61 7.42
CA PRO A 85 -0.41 -50.60 6.36
C PRO A 85 -1.11 -49.28 6.75
N LEU A 86 -2.24 -49.37 7.46
CA LEU A 86 -3.02 -48.21 7.86
C LEU A 86 -2.34 -47.44 9.01
N LEU A 87 -1.72 -48.15 9.95
CA LEU A 87 -0.85 -47.56 10.97
C LEU A 87 0.42 -46.94 10.36
N ALA A 88 1.02 -47.57 9.35
CA ALA A 88 2.15 -46.99 8.62
C ALA A 88 1.76 -45.68 7.91
N VAL A 89 0.58 -45.62 7.28
CA VAL A 89 0.04 -44.38 6.70
C VAL A 89 -0.26 -43.33 7.78
N ILE A 90 -0.84 -43.70 8.93
CA ILE A 90 -1.07 -42.76 10.04
C ILE A 90 0.27 -42.22 10.60
N VAL A 91 1.28 -43.07 10.79
CA VAL A 91 2.61 -42.66 11.26
C VAL A 91 3.32 -41.79 10.22
N LEU A 92 3.20 -42.12 8.92
CA LEU A 92 3.76 -41.31 7.84
C LEU A 92 3.07 -39.94 7.73
N MET A 93 1.73 -39.89 7.85
CA MET A 93 0.96 -38.65 7.89
C MET A 93 1.30 -37.81 9.14
N ALA A 94 1.46 -38.45 10.30
CA ALA A 94 1.88 -37.78 11.53
C ALA A 94 3.31 -37.25 11.42
N ALA A 95 4.24 -38.01 10.82
CA ALA A 95 5.61 -37.57 10.56
C ALA A 95 5.65 -36.42 9.55
N ALA A 96 4.91 -36.51 8.44
CA ALA A 96 4.80 -35.44 7.45
C ALA A 96 4.18 -34.16 8.04
N ALA A 97 3.10 -34.28 8.82
CA ALA A 97 2.49 -33.15 9.53
C ALA A 97 3.34 -32.63 10.72
N TRP A 98 4.34 -33.40 11.19
CA TRP A 98 5.32 -32.92 12.17
C TRP A 98 6.48 -32.18 11.48
N GLN A 99 6.96 -32.72 10.37
CA GLN A 99 8.10 -32.21 9.62
C GLN A 99 7.75 -31.01 8.74
N GLY A 100 6.50 -30.95 8.25
CA GLY A 100 5.92 -29.87 7.45
C GLY A 100 5.10 -28.86 8.27
N ARG A 101 5.26 -28.82 9.61
CA ARG A 101 5.03 -27.55 10.32
C ARG A 101 6.29 -26.72 10.17
N ASP A 102 6.10 -25.46 9.78
CA ASP A 102 7.12 -24.43 9.99
C ASP A 102 7.41 -24.33 11.49
N ARG A 103 8.50 -24.96 11.91
CA ARG A 103 9.15 -24.60 13.16
C ARG A 103 9.83 -23.26 12.91
N PRO A 104 9.63 -22.22 13.74
CA PRO A 104 10.59 -21.14 13.78
C PRO A 104 11.98 -21.75 14.01
N PRO A 105 13.02 -21.32 13.28
CA PRO A 105 14.35 -21.90 13.42
C PRO A 105 14.79 -21.77 14.88
N ALA A 106 15.36 -22.85 15.43
CA ALA A 106 15.84 -22.83 16.81
C ALA A 106 16.89 -21.72 16.95
N ALA A 107 16.59 -20.71 17.79
CA ALA A 107 17.43 -19.53 17.92
C ALA A 107 18.86 -19.95 18.32
N PRO A 108 19.90 -19.53 17.59
CA PRO A 108 21.27 -19.86 17.96
C PRO A 108 21.60 -19.18 19.30
N GLU A 109 22.27 -19.91 20.19
CA GLU A 109 22.40 -19.62 21.64
C GLU A 109 23.17 -18.31 21.99
N GLY A 110 23.47 -17.45 21.01
CA GLY A 110 24.01 -16.09 21.19
C GLY A 110 23.03 -14.95 20.92
N THR A 111 21.79 -15.21 20.47
CA THR A 111 20.83 -14.10 20.17
C THR A 111 20.32 -13.39 21.41
N ASP A 112 20.01 -14.11 22.49
CA ASP A 112 19.43 -13.50 23.69
C ASP A 112 20.40 -12.55 24.40
N ASP A 113 21.68 -12.92 24.41
CA ASP A 113 22.78 -12.11 24.92
C ASP A 113 22.90 -10.75 24.21
N THR A 114 22.60 -10.71 22.90
CA THR A 114 22.65 -9.48 22.09
C THR A 114 21.35 -8.70 22.16
N ARG A 115 20.19 -9.37 22.22
CA ARG A 115 18.86 -8.77 22.51
C ARG A 115 18.87 -8.05 23.86
N THR A 116 19.34 -8.70 24.91
CA THR A 116 19.45 -8.15 26.27
C THR A 116 20.36 -6.92 26.30
N ARG A 117 21.52 -6.98 25.61
CA ARG A 117 22.42 -5.83 25.46
C ARG A 117 21.80 -4.66 24.69
N ARG A 118 20.89 -4.90 23.73
CA ARG A 118 20.11 -3.81 23.08
C ARG A 118 19.16 -3.14 24.07
N LEU A 119 18.44 -3.92 24.89
CA LEU A 119 17.53 -3.37 25.90
C LEU A 119 18.30 -2.57 26.97
N GLN A 120 19.39 -3.10 27.52
CA GLN A 120 20.24 -2.36 28.45
C GLN A 120 20.75 -1.03 27.84
N SER A 121 21.22 -1.03 26.59
CA SER A 121 21.72 0.18 25.93
C SER A 121 20.62 1.20 25.58
N LEU A 122 19.36 0.75 25.46
CA LEU A 122 18.18 1.60 25.29
C LEU A 122 17.77 2.23 26.63
N TYR A 123 17.73 1.42 27.70
CA TYR A 123 17.48 1.87 29.07
C TYR A 123 18.50 2.94 29.51
N GLU A 124 19.80 2.67 29.35
CA GLU A 124 20.89 3.60 29.66
C GLU A 124 20.79 4.91 28.88
N ALA A 125 20.23 4.89 27.68
CA ALA A 125 20.00 6.09 26.87
C ALA A 125 18.78 6.91 27.33
N LEU A 126 17.81 6.28 28.00
CA LEU A 126 16.63 6.95 28.58
C LEU A 126 16.90 7.55 29.96
N VAL A 127 17.89 7.04 30.71
CA VAL A 127 18.25 7.54 32.05
C VAL A 127 18.35 9.08 32.10
N PRO A 128 19.07 9.79 31.20
CA PRO A 128 19.19 11.26 31.26
C PRO A 128 17.87 12.04 31.11
N TYR A 129 16.79 11.40 30.67
CA TYR A 129 15.46 12.01 30.48
C TYR A 129 14.44 11.57 31.53
N PHE A 130 14.66 10.42 32.18
CA PHE A 130 13.74 9.81 33.13
C PHE A 130 14.31 9.64 34.55
N SER A 131 15.54 10.09 34.85
CA SER A 131 16.09 10.10 36.20
C SER A 131 15.93 11.46 36.90
N LEU A 132 15.37 11.48 38.11
CA LEU A 132 15.38 12.64 39.00
C LEU A 132 16.35 12.41 40.17
N ALA A 133 17.25 13.36 40.44
CA ALA A 133 18.29 13.20 41.47
C ALA A 133 17.79 13.19 42.93
N GLU A 134 16.51 13.55 43.14
CA GLU A 134 15.84 13.59 44.45
C GLU A 134 14.96 12.34 44.71
N ASP A 135 14.86 11.43 43.73
CA ASP A 135 14.08 10.20 43.81
C ASP A 135 14.83 9.10 44.63
N PRO A 136 14.24 8.52 45.68
CA PRO A 136 14.90 7.53 46.54
C PRO A 136 14.85 6.08 46.03
N ASP A 137 14.01 5.73 45.04
CA ASP A 137 14.01 4.41 44.37
C ASP A 137 13.75 4.60 42.85
N PRO A 138 14.67 5.28 42.14
CA PRO A 138 14.43 5.71 40.76
C PRO A 138 14.33 4.52 39.81
N LEU A 139 13.28 4.52 38.99
CA LEU A 139 13.08 3.53 37.92
C LEU A 139 14.22 3.55 36.90
N TYR A 140 14.84 4.73 36.69
CA TYR A 140 15.95 4.95 35.77
C TYR A 140 17.18 5.46 36.52
N ALA A 141 18.24 4.66 36.55
CA ALA A 141 19.54 5.00 37.14
C ALA A 141 20.69 4.43 36.30
N HIS A 142 21.85 5.10 36.31
CA HIS A 142 23.04 4.60 35.62
C HIS A 142 23.52 3.29 36.27
N GLY A 143 23.65 2.23 35.47
CA GLY A 143 23.95 0.88 35.97
C GLY A 143 22.74 0.14 36.57
N GLY A 144 21.53 0.70 36.47
CA GLY A 144 20.27 -0.01 36.76
C GLY A 144 19.92 -1.06 35.71
N GLY A 145 18.94 -1.90 36.03
CA GLY A 145 18.40 -2.94 35.15
C GLY A 145 17.13 -2.49 34.42
N TRP A 146 17.02 -2.89 33.15
CA TRP A 146 15.93 -2.53 32.25
C TRP A 146 14.61 -3.27 32.54
N GLU A 147 14.63 -4.35 33.31
CA GLU A 147 13.53 -5.31 33.46
C GLU A 147 12.28 -4.71 34.16
N LYS A 148 12.47 -3.73 35.04
CA LYS A 148 11.34 -2.96 35.64
C LYS A 148 10.79 -1.90 34.68
N ALA A 149 11.62 -1.41 33.77
CA ALA A 149 11.33 -0.29 32.88
C ALA A 149 10.64 -0.72 31.58
N PHE A 150 10.95 -1.92 31.07
CA PHE A 150 10.36 -2.48 29.84
C PHE A 150 9.49 -3.72 30.15
N PRO A 151 8.25 -3.55 30.65
CA PRO A 151 7.40 -4.67 31.08
C PRO A 151 6.97 -5.62 29.95
N ALA A 152 7.05 -5.19 28.68
CA ALA A 152 6.80 -6.03 27.51
C ALA A 152 7.71 -5.60 26.35
N TYR A 153 8.21 -6.56 25.58
CA TYR A 153 9.07 -6.35 24.42
C TYR A 153 8.99 -7.56 23.49
N GLU A 154 9.06 -7.32 22.18
CA GLU A 154 9.15 -8.35 21.15
C GLU A 154 10.27 -8.01 20.15
N PHE A 155 10.90 -9.04 19.59
CA PHE A 155 11.94 -8.91 18.58
C PHE A 155 11.49 -9.52 17.25
N ASP A 156 11.90 -8.92 16.15
CA ASP A 156 11.77 -9.49 14.81
C ASP A 156 12.80 -10.60 14.55
N ASP A 157 12.68 -11.26 13.38
CA ASP A 157 13.59 -12.30 12.91
C ASP A 157 15.04 -11.81 12.77
N ASP A 158 15.22 -10.51 12.53
CA ASP A 158 16.50 -9.79 12.45
C ASP A 158 17.12 -9.52 13.85
N GLY A 159 16.40 -9.82 14.94
CA GLY A 159 16.83 -9.57 16.32
C GLY A 159 16.85 -8.09 16.71
N ARG A 160 16.02 -7.25 16.08
CA ARG A 160 15.76 -5.86 16.46
C ARG A 160 14.41 -5.76 17.16
N VAL A 161 14.21 -4.69 17.92
CA VAL A 161 12.93 -4.44 18.62
C VAL A 161 11.82 -4.24 17.58
N ALA A 162 10.72 -4.98 17.72
CA ALA A 162 9.53 -4.91 16.88
C ALA A 162 8.33 -4.29 17.63
N HIS A 163 8.19 -4.63 18.91
CA HIS A 163 7.28 -3.99 19.85
C HIS A 163 8.01 -3.75 21.18
N LEU A 164 7.70 -2.67 21.88
CA LEU A 164 8.26 -2.35 23.19
C LEU A 164 7.29 -1.47 23.99
N VAL A 165 6.96 -1.88 25.20
CA VAL A 165 6.30 -1.01 26.20
C VAL A 165 7.38 -0.46 27.12
N ILE A 166 7.42 0.86 27.25
CA ILE A 166 8.32 1.61 28.12
C ILE A 166 7.48 2.23 29.23
N ARG A 167 7.79 1.92 30.49
CA ARG A 167 7.23 2.63 31.64
C ARG A 167 8.08 3.85 31.96
N TYR A 168 7.47 5.03 32.02
CA TYR A 168 8.13 6.27 32.44
C TYR A 168 7.75 6.65 33.87
N PRO A 169 8.51 7.53 34.55
CA PRO A 169 8.16 8.02 35.89
C PRO A 169 7.07 9.09 35.82
N ALA A 170 6.22 9.16 36.85
CA ALA A 170 5.10 10.13 36.94
C ALA A 170 5.53 11.60 37.19
N TYR A 171 6.82 11.89 37.12
CA TYR A 171 7.38 13.25 37.07
C TYR A 171 7.91 13.65 35.69
N PHE A 172 7.88 12.75 34.72
CA PHE A 172 8.18 13.10 33.33
C PHE A 172 7.03 13.95 32.75
N THR A 173 7.36 15.06 32.07
CA THR A 173 6.37 15.98 31.53
C THR A 173 5.80 15.47 30.19
N ASP A 174 5.11 14.35 30.21
CA ASP A 174 4.44 13.81 29.02
C ASP A 174 3.43 14.79 28.41
N GLY A 175 2.76 15.65 29.20
CA GLY A 175 1.92 16.74 28.70
C GLY A 175 2.63 17.76 27.79
N GLU A 176 3.97 17.78 27.74
CA GLU A 176 4.75 18.68 26.88
C GLU A 176 5.15 17.99 25.56
N ALA A 177 4.72 18.55 24.42
CA ALA A 177 5.04 18.01 23.10
C ALA A 177 6.57 17.91 22.85
N GLU A 178 7.35 18.90 23.29
CA GLU A 178 8.82 18.87 23.19
C GLU A 178 9.44 17.72 24.01
N SER A 179 8.81 17.30 25.11
CA SER A 179 9.26 16.14 25.90
C SER A 179 8.96 14.83 25.18
N ARG A 180 7.77 14.66 24.59
CA ARG A 180 7.47 13.48 23.74
C ARG A 180 8.43 13.38 22.56
N THR A 181 8.57 14.45 21.77
CA THR A 181 9.43 14.48 20.57
C THR A 181 10.89 14.14 20.88
N ARG A 182 11.44 14.58 22.03
CA ARG A 182 12.79 14.21 22.47
C ARG A 182 12.94 12.70 22.71
N ILE A 183 11.97 12.07 23.35
CA ILE A 183 11.95 10.61 23.58
C ILE A 183 11.75 9.85 22.26
N GLU A 184 10.78 10.25 21.43
CA GLU A 184 10.49 9.59 20.15
C GLU A 184 11.67 9.63 19.16
N HIS A 185 12.39 10.75 19.11
CA HIS A 185 13.63 10.89 18.33
C HIS A 185 14.73 9.96 18.86
N LEU A 186 14.94 9.92 20.18
CA LEU A 186 15.92 9.04 20.81
C LEU A 186 15.63 7.55 20.53
N LEU A 187 14.36 7.14 20.69
CA LEU A 187 13.91 5.77 20.46
C LEU A 187 14.07 5.38 18.99
N THR A 188 13.69 6.26 18.05
CA THR A 188 13.95 6.07 16.62
C THR A 188 15.44 5.84 16.34
N ALA A 189 16.30 6.70 16.89
CA ALA A 189 17.75 6.63 16.68
C ALA A 189 18.40 5.36 17.28
N LYS A 190 17.82 4.79 18.34
CA LYS A 190 18.35 3.61 19.05
C LYS A 190 17.77 2.28 18.58
N SER A 191 16.48 2.23 18.22
CA SER A 191 15.80 1.02 17.74
C SER A 191 16.15 0.67 16.29
N GLY A 192 16.56 1.66 15.48
CA GLY A 192 17.16 1.47 14.16
C GLY A 192 16.54 2.36 13.07
N ARG A 193 17.40 2.98 12.26
CA ARG A 193 17.01 3.82 11.11
C ARG A 193 16.36 3.00 9.98
N GLY A 194 15.60 3.68 9.12
CA GLY A 194 14.94 3.07 7.96
C GLY A 194 13.69 2.24 8.30
N ARG A 195 13.05 2.51 9.46
CA ARG A 195 11.85 1.81 9.94
C ARG A 195 10.81 2.84 10.39
N GLU A 196 9.56 2.63 10.01
CA GLU A 196 8.43 3.50 10.39
C GLU A 196 7.92 3.04 11.76
N TYR A 197 8.07 3.86 12.80
CA TYR A 197 7.57 3.59 14.15
C TYR A 197 6.23 4.29 14.40
N HIS A 198 5.38 3.67 15.20
CA HIS A 198 4.18 4.26 15.79
C HIS A 198 4.38 4.38 17.30
N PHE A 199 4.10 5.56 17.87
CA PHE A 199 4.25 5.83 19.29
C PHE A 199 2.87 6.07 19.91
N THR A 200 2.55 5.31 20.97
CA THR A 200 1.30 5.45 21.72
C THR A 200 1.61 5.77 23.18
N TRP A 201 1.33 7.01 23.59
CA TRP A 201 1.45 7.45 24.97
C TRP A 201 0.15 7.18 25.73
N ASP A 202 0.25 6.46 26.84
CA ASP A 202 -0.79 6.21 27.84
C ASP A 202 -0.44 6.99 29.11
N GLU A 203 -0.99 8.19 29.18
CA GLU A 203 -0.79 9.19 30.25
C GLU A 203 -1.38 8.71 31.60
N GLU A 204 -2.42 7.87 31.57
CA GLU A 204 -3.03 7.32 32.78
C GLU A 204 -2.16 6.20 33.38
N ALA A 205 -1.61 5.31 32.54
CA ALA A 205 -0.75 4.21 32.99
C ALA A 205 0.74 4.58 33.14
N ASN A 206 1.16 5.74 32.62
CA ASN A 206 2.57 6.15 32.47
C ASN A 206 3.37 5.18 31.60
N HIS A 207 2.78 4.79 30.47
CA HIS A 207 3.36 3.85 29.50
C HIS A 207 3.48 4.48 28.10
N LEU A 208 4.59 4.21 27.43
CA LEU A 208 4.81 4.50 26.02
C LEU A 208 4.96 3.18 25.26
N SER A 209 4.02 2.87 24.38
CA SER A 209 4.14 1.74 23.45
C SER A 209 4.82 2.19 22.16
N VAL A 210 5.80 1.41 21.70
CA VAL A 210 6.58 1.62 20.49
C VAL A 210 6.35 0.43 19.56
N ASP A 211 5.64 0.64 18.47
CA ASP A 211 5.33 -0.39 17.48
C ASP A 211 6.10 -0.13 16.18
N VAL A 212 6.75 -1.15 15.61
CA VAL A 212 7.27 -1.06 14.25
C VAL A 212 6.17 -1.41 13.27
N LEU A 213 5.90 -0.51 12.33
CA LEU A 213 4.91 -0.75 11.29
C LEU A 213 5.51 -1.53 10.12
N ALA A 214 4.73 -2.49 9.61
CA ALA A 214 5.03 -3.16 8.36
C ALA A 214 5.11 -2.15 7.19
N PRO A 215 6.00 -2.36 6.20
CA PRO A 215 6.07 -1.52 5.01
C PRO A 215 4.78 -1.66 4.19
N LEU A 216 4.24 -0.54 3.72
CA LEU A 216 3.08 -0.58 2.82
C LEU A 216 3.46 -1.23 1.47
N PRO A 217 2.54 -1.98 0.83
CA PRO A 217 2.78 -2.72 -0.42
C PRO A 217 3.08 -1.79 -1.61
N THR A 218 4.32 -1.80 -2.10
CA THR A 218 4.80 -1.04 -3.27
C THR A 218 4.47 -1.71 -4.61
N ASP A 219 3.90 -2.91 -4.56
CA ASP A 219 3.62 -3.82 -5.67
C ASP A 219 2.25 -3.61 -6.36
N ILE A 220 1.47 -2.62 -5.89
CA ILE A 220 0.13 -2.34 -6.41
C ILE A 220 0.24 -1.48 -7.67
N ALA A 221 0.10 -2.10 -8.84
CA ALA A 221 -0.02 -1.41 -10.12
C ALA A 221 -1.37 -0.69 -10.30
N ALA A 222 -1.44 0.21 -11.27
CA ALA A 222 -2.67 0.81 -11.78
C ALA A 222 -3.71 -0.28 -12.12
N GLN A 223 -4.93 -0.15 -11.61
CA GLN A 223 -6.05 -1.05 -11.93
C GLN A 223 -7.40 -0.37 -11.66
N ARG A 224 -8.50 -1.01 -12.09
CA ARG A 224 -9.86 -0.50 -11.84
C ARG A 224 -10.30 -0.79 -10.40
N PHE A 225 -10.07 0.17 -9.51
CA PHE A 225 -10.51 0.09 -8.11
C PHE A 225 -12.04 0.12 -7.98
N VAL A 226 -12.59 -0.71 -7.09
CA VAL A 226 -14.05 -0.86 -6.89
C VAL A 226 -14.54 0.10 -5.80
N THR A 227 -14.79 1.36 -6.16
CA THR A 227 -15.24 2.40 -5.23
C THR A 227 -16.74 2.73 -5.37
N ALA A 228 -17.29 3.52 -4.44
CA ALA A 228 -18.64 4.07 -4.59
C ALA A 228 -18.66 5.30 -5.54
N PRO A 229 -19.81 5.69 -6.11
CA PRO A 229 -19.89 6.87 -6.97
C PRO A 229 -19.46 8.16 -6.23
N GLY A 230 -18.40 8.80 -6.73
CA GLY A 230 -17.77 9.97 -6.10
C GLY A 230 -16.68 9.64 -5.07
N GLU A 231 -16.19 8.40 -5.04
CA GLU A 231 -15.00 7.98 -4.29
C GLU A 231 -13.83 7.67 -5.25
N THR A 232 -12.66 8.24 -4.97
CA THR A 232 -11.42 8.08 -5.75
C THR A 232 -10.31 7.60 -4.82
N VAL A 233 -9.56 6.58 -5.23
CA VAL A 233 -8.43 6.02 -4.47
C VAL A 233 -7.19 6.89 -4.72
N LEU A 234 -6.61 7.44 -3.65
CA LEU A 234 -5.29 8.09 -3.69
C LEU A 234 -4.16 7.07 -3.56
N GLY A 235 -4.42 5.96 -2.88
CA GLY A 235 -3.47 4.88 -2.64
C GLY A 235 -3.93 4.00 -1.49
N PHE A 236 -2.97 3.31 -0.86
CA PHE A 236 -3.22 2.30 0.16
C PHE A 236 -2.46 2.60 1.46
N THR A 237 -2.96 2.05 2.56
CA THR A 237 -2.47 2.27 3.93
C THR A 237 -2.57 0.97 4.73
N ASP A 238 -2.02 0.96 5.94
CA ASP A 238 -2.16 -0.16 6.89
C ASP A 238 -3.52 -0.18 7.60
N PRO A 239 -3.92 -1.30 8.23
CA PRO A 239 -5.25 -1.44 8.82
C PRO A 239 -5.45 -0.75 10.17
N THR A 240 -4.46 -0.05 10.74
CA THR A 240 -4.59 0.54 12.10
C THR A 240 -5.70 1.58 12.19
N ARG A 241 -5.92 2.34 11.10
CA ARG A 241 -6.86 3.48 11.04
C ARG A 241 -7.93 3.35 9.95
N VAL A 242 -7.92 2.29 9.15
CA VAL A 242 -8.86 2.08 8.04
C VAL A 242 -9.42 0.65 8.07
N GLN A 243 -10.70 0.54 8.45
CA GLN A 243 -11.41 -0.75 8.61
C GLN A 243 -11.98 -1.32 7.30
N ARG A 244 -12.13 -0.48 6.26
CA ARG A 244 -12.58 -0.91 4.92
C ARG A 244 -11.37 -1.41 4.14
N THR A 245 -11.50 -2.51 3.41
CA THR A 245 -10.55 -2.93 2.38
C THR A 245 -11.11 -2.67 0.98
N LEU A 246 -10.25 -2.74 -0.03
CA LEU A 246 -10.66 -3.00 -1.42
C LEU A 246 -9.98 -4.29 -1.90
N PRO A 247 -10.68 -5.14 -2.65
CA PRO A 247 -10.07 -6.28 -3.33
C PRO A 247 -9.23 -5.77 -4.50
N LEU A 248 -7.93 -6.07 -4.48
CA LEU A 248 -6.98 -5.77 -5.53
C LEU A 248 -6.59 -7.04 -6.27
N THR A 249 -6.40 -6.92 -7.57
CA THR A 249 -5.80 -7.98 -8.40
C THR A 249 -4.28 -7.84 -8.33
N HIS A 250 -3.58 -8.92 -8.01
CA HIS A 250 -2.12 -9.02 -8.05
C HIS A 250 -1.73 -10.28 -8.85
N GLY A 251 -1.49 -10.11 -10.15
CA GLY A 251 -1.31 -11.23 -11.07
C GLY A 251 -2.56 -12.11 -11.15
N VAL A 252 -2.48 -13.32 -10.57
CA VAL A 252 -3.60 -14.29 -10.49
C VAL A 252 -4.31 -14.25 -9.13
N GLU A 253 -3.69 -13.64 -8.11
CA GLU A 253 -4.23 -13.60 -6.75
C GLU A 253 -5.09 -12.35 -6.51
N GLN A 254 -6.00 -12.45 -5.54
CA GLN A 254 -6.74 -11.30 -5.01
C GLN A 254 -6.34 -11.01 -3.57
N ARG A 255 -6.07 -9.74 -3.28
CA ARG A 255 -5.61 -9.26 -1.98
C ARG A 255 -6.47 -8.08 -1.52
N ASP A 256 -7.09 -8.22 -0.36
CA ASP A 256 -7.77 -7.10 0.31
C ASP A 256 -6.73 -6.16 0.95
N VAL A 257 -6.80 -4.86 0.61
CA VAL A 257 -5.89 -3.83 1.17
C VAL A 257 -6.67 -2.58 1.61
N PRO A 258 -6.37 -1.96 2.76
CA PRO A 258 -7.01 -0.73 3.22
C PRO A 258 -6.70 0.48 2.31
N PRO A 259 -7.71 1.17 1.75
CA PRO A 259 -7.52 2.29 0.83
C PRO A 259 -7.52 3.66 1.53
N VAL A 260 -6.79 4.62 0.97
CA VAL A 260 -6.99 6.04 1.24
C VAL A 260 -7.95 6.58 0.17
N VAL A 261 -9.22 6.76 0.56
CA VAL A 261 -10.31 7.16 -0.35
C VAL A 261 -10.66 8.62 -0.18
N TRP A 262 -10.39 9.42 -1.21
CA TRP A 262 -10.85 10.80 -1.33
C TRP A 262 -12.28 10.82 -1.89
N ARG A 263 -13.10 11.78 -1.43
CA ARG A 263 -14.50 11.96 -1.87
C ARG A 263 -14.64 13.25 -2.65
N THR A 264 -15.35 13.22 -3.77
CA THR A 264 -15.45 14.33 -4.73
C THR A 264 -16.91 14.68 -5.07
N GLY A 265 -17.10 15.69 -5.93
CA GLY A 265 -18.42 16.15 -6.37
C GLY A 265 -19.25 16.87 -5.30
N ILE A 266 -20.51 17.15 -5.63
CA ILE A 266 -21.36 18.15 -4.93
C ILE A 266 -21.57 17.92 -3.42
N ARG A 267 -21.41 16.68 -2.93
CA ARG A 267 -21.58 16.29 -1.52
C ARG A 267 -20.28 16.31 -0.70
N SER A 268 -19.11 16.40 -1.33
CA SER A 268 -17.83 16.40 -0.61
C SER A 268 -17.61 17.69 0.20
N THR A 269 -16.96 17.56 1.36
CA THR A 269 -16.42 18.68 2.16
C THR A 269 -15.01 19.09 1.72
N GLU A 270 -14.28 18.18 1.06
CA GLU A 270 -12.94 18.39 0.49
C GLU A 270 -12.98 18.24 -1.05
N PRO A 271 -13.63 19.15 -1.79
CA PRO A 271 -13.83 19.02 -3.25
C PRO A 271 -12.58 19.27 -4.10
N HIS A 272 -11.44 19.64 -3.50
CA HIS A 272 -10.19 19.95 -4.20
C HIS A 272 -8.99 19.33 -3.46
N LEU A 273 -8.01 18.85 -4.22
CA LEU A 273 -6.82 18.13 -3.75
C LEU A 273 -5.54 18.92 -4.05
N LEU A 274 -4.63 18.96 -3.08
CA LEU A 274 -3.24 19.36 -3.27
C LEU A 274 -2.32 18.15 -3.04
N VAL A 275 -1.39 17.94 -3.96
CA VAL A 275 -0.31 16.97 -3.90
C VAL A 275 1.00 17.75 -3.85
N LEU A 276 1.88 17.36 -2.93
CA LEU A 276 3.22 17.94 -2.78
C LEU A 276 4.23 16.81 -2.82
N GLY A 277 5.44 17.07 -3.32
CA GLY A 277 6.54 16.12 -3.24
C GLY A 277 7.77 16.58 -3.99
N GLN A 278 8.93 16.02 -3.65
CA GLN A 278 10.17 16.29 -4.37
C GLN A 278 10.19 15.60 -5.76
N PRO A 279 11.05 16.02 -6.70
CA PRO A 279 11.20 15.33 -7.98
C PRO A 279 11.44 13.82 -7.81
N GLY A 280 10.82 12.99 -8.66
CA GLY A 280 10.93 11.53 -8.60
C GLY A 280 10.09 10.83 -7.52
N THR A 281 9.43 11.57 -6.61
CA THR A 281 8.62 10.97 -5.54
C THR A 281 7.28 10.38 -6.00
N GLY A 282 6.89 10.57 -7.25
CA GLY A 282 5.68 9.99 -7.84
C GLY A 282 4.43 10.89 -7.86
N THR A 283 4.59 12.21 -7.77
CA THR A 283 3.49 13.18 -7.87
C THR A 283 2.68 13.04 -9.17
N SER A 284 3.34 13.04 -10.33
CA SER A 284 2.69 12.85 -11.64
C SER A 284 2.09 11.45 -11.81
N THR A 285 2.66 10.43 -11.15
CA THR A 285 2.08 9.08 -11.03
C THR A 285 0.78 9.06 -10.23
N LEU A 286 0.69 9.80 -9.12
CA LEU A 286 -0.57 9.99 -8.40
C LEU A 286 -1.60 10.72 -9.27
N LEU A 287 -1.20 11.79 -9.95
CA LEU A 287 -2.10 12.53 -10.83
C LEU A 287 -2.61 11.65 -11.98
N ARG A 288 -1.75 10.86 -12.63
CA ARG A 288 -2.15 9.87 -13.65
C ARG A 288 -3.13 8.83 -13.09
N SER A 289 -2.89 8.34 -11.87
CA SER A 289 -3.80 7.39 -11.17
C SER A 289 -5.18 7.98 -10.87
N VAL A 290 -5.24 9.25 -10.43
CA VAL A 290 -6.51 9.96 -10.19
C VAL A 290 -7.20 10.30 -11.52
N ALA A 291 -6.44 10.66 -12.57
CA ALA A 291 -6.96 10.99 -13.90
C ALA A 291 -7.63 9.79 -14.59
N LEU A 292 -7.03 8.60 -14.54
CA LEU A 292 -7.64 7.37 -15.09
C LEU A 292 -8.96 7.01 -14.38
N GLN A 293 -9.02 7.19 -13.06
CA GLN A 293 -10.25 7.01 -12.28
C GLN A 293 -11.31 8.07 -12.62
N ALA A 294 -10.89 9.33 -12.82
CA ALA A 294 -11.77 10.44 -13.17
C ALA A 294 -12.41 10.25 -14.56
N LEU A 295 -11.62 9.86 -15.57
CA LEU A 295 -12.06 9.72 -16.96
C LEU A 295 -13.19 8.69 -17.17
N HIS A 296 -13.31 7.71 -16.28
CA HIS A 296 -14.41 6.73 -16.34
C HIS A 296 -15.81 7.39 -16.27
N HIS A 297 -15.93 8.54 -15.60
CA HIS A 297 -17.20 9.24 -15.38
C HIS A 297 -17.17 10.75 -15.62
N GLY A 298 -16.00 11.38 -15.77
CA GLY A 298 -15.82 12.83 -15.88
C GLY A 298 -15.14 13.29 -17.17
N ASP A 299 -15.10 14.60 -17.36
CA ASP A 299 -14.26 15.29 -18.35
C ASP A 299 -12.98 15.80 -17.67
N LEU A 300 -11.87 15.85 -18.40
CA LEU A 300 -10.53 16.12 -17.86
C LEU A 300 -9.81 17.21 -18.68
N LEU A 301 -9.36 18.25 -17.98
CA LEU A 301 -8.42 19.26 -18.47
C LEU A 301 -7.12 19.14 -17.68
N ILE A 302 -5.97 19.11 -18.36
CA ILE A 302 -4.65 19.03 -17.75
C ILE A 302 -3.79 20.24 -18.16
N VAL A 303 -3.08 20.81 -17.20
CA VAL A 303 -2.06 21.84 -17.38
C VAL A 303 -0.74 21.30 -16.83
N ASP A 304 0.23 21.03 -17.70
CA ASP A 304 1.56 20.52 -17.38
C ASP A 304 2.58 21.68 -17.38
N GLY A 305 2.80 22.29 -16.21
CA GLY A 305 3.87 23.26 -16.00
C GLY A 305 5.27 22.64 -15.92
N GLY A 306 5.35 21.31 -15.89
CA GLY A 306 6.59 20.57 -15.98
C GLY A 306 7.13 20.44 -17.41
N GLY A 307 6.23 20.38 -18.39
CA GLY A 307 6.55 20.23 -19.81
C GLY A 307 7.26 18.93 -20.18
N THR A 308 7.27 17.93 -19.29
CA THR A 308 8.01 16.67 -19.46
C THR A 308 7.24 15.63 -20.28
N GLY A 309 5.96 15.87 -20.60
CA GLY A 309 5.18 15.01 -21.48
C GLY A 309 4.48 13.84 -20.79
N GLU A 310 4.56 13.76 -19.46
CA GLU A 310 3.94 12.75 -18.56
C GLU A 310 2.49 12.37 -18.90
N TYR A 311 1.75 13.29 -19.52
CA TYR A 311 0.33 13.18 -19.83
C TYR A 311 0.05 12.90 -21.32
N ALA A 312 1.08 12.64 -22.14
CA ALA A 312 0.97 12.36 -23.58
C ALA A 312 0.10 11.12 -23.88
N CYS A 313 0.08 10.14 -22.98
CA CYS A 313 -0.80 8.96 -23.07
C CYS A 313 -2.31 9.30 -23.07
N LEU A 314 -2.68 10.46 -22.50
CA LEU A 314 -4.05 10.97 -22.38
C LEU A 314 -4.48 11.88 -23.56
N VAL A 315 -3.55 12.31 -24.43
CA VAL A 315 -3.89 13.18 -25.57
C VAL A 315 -4.81 12.44 -26.56
N GLY A 316 -5.93 13.09 -26.91
CA GLY A 316 -6.92 12.54 -27.85
C GLY A 316 -7.67 11.31 -27.34
N ARG A 317 -7.84 11.18 -26.02
CA ARG A 317 -8.65 10.14 -25.37
C ARG A 317 -10.04 10.65 -25.01
N ASP A 318 -11.04 9.77 -25.08
CA ASP A 318 -12.42 10.14 -24.74
C ASP A 318 -12.55 10.70 -23.32
N GLY A 319 -13.10 11.92 -23.22
CA GLY A 319 -13.21 12.69 -21.97
C GLY A 319 -12.03 13.61 -21.67
N VAL A 320 -10.92 13.56 -22.42
CA VAL A 320 -9.81 14.52 -22.28
C VAL A 320 -10.07 15.72 -23.19
N LEU A 321 -10.27 16.89 -22.59
CA LEU A 321 -10.59 18.13 -23.28
C LEU A 321 -9.34 18.80 -23.86
N ALA A 322 -8.27 18.90 -23.06
CA ALA A 322 -6.96 19.39 -23.48
C ALA A 322 -5.85 18.92 -22.50
N VAL A 323 -4.61 18.91 -22.99
CA VAL A 323 -3.39 18.70 -22.21
C VAL A 323 -2.41 19.81 -22.61
N GLU A 324 -2.23 20.79 -21.73
CA GLU A 324 -1.56 22.05 -22.05
C GLU A 324 -0.20 22.18 -21.37
N CYS A 325 0.88 22.07 -22.17
CA CYS A 325 2.26 22.17 -21.67
C CYS A 325 2.89 23.58 -21.80
N GLY A 326 2.11 24.59 -22.22
CA GLY A 326 2.62 25.94 -22.53
C GLY A 326 1.78 27.06 -21.93
N LEU A 327 2.43 28.13 -21.47
CA LEU A 327 1.80 29.23 -20.70
C LEU A 327 0.55 29.83 -21.37
N THR A 328 0.57 30.00 -22.70
CA THR A 328 -0.60 30.54 -23.42
C THR A 328 -1.79 29.59 -23.38
N GLY A 329 -1.57 28.30 -23.63
CA GLY A 329 -2.63 27.27 -23.56
C GLY A 329 -3.13 27.06 -22.14
N ALA A 330 -2.22 27.06 -21.15
CA ALA A 330 -2.56 27.05 -19.73
C ALA A 330 -3.48 28.23 -19.33
N LEU A 331 -3.17 29.46 -19.79
CA LEU A 331 -4.02 30.63 -19.56
C LEU A 331 -5.40 30.47 -20.21
N THR A 332 -5.46 30.17 -21.51
CA THR A 332 -6.72 30.03 -22.24
C THR A 332 -7.60 28.92 -21.66
N SER A 333 -7.03 27.77 -21.30
CA SER A 333 -7.76 26.64 -20.72
C SER A 333 -8.24 26.90 -19.29
N LEU A 334 -7.49 27.65 -18.47
CA LEU A 334 -7.94 28.03 -17.13
C LEU A 334 -8.94 29.20 -17.14
N GLU A 335 -8.85 30.11 -18.11
CA GLU A 335 -9.89 31.12 -18.39
C GLU A 335 -11.20 30.43 -18.81
N TRP A 336 -11.12 29.42 -19.69
CA TRP A 336 -12.27 28.59 -20.05
C TRP A 336 -12.83 27.83 -18.83
N ALA A 337 -12.00 27.20 -18.01
CA ALA A 337 -12.45 26.43 -16.85
C ALA A 337 -13.13 27.31 -15.77
N ALA A 338 -12.68 28.56 -15.61
CA ALA A 338 -13.34 29.54 -14.76
C ALA A 338 -14.73 29.92 -15.32
N ALA A 339 -14.82 30.28 -16.60
CA ALA A 339 -16.09 30.60 -17.26
C ALA A 339 -17.08 29.42 -17.27
N GLU A 340 -16.59 28.19 -17.47
CA GLU A 340 -17.37 26.96 -17.43
C GLU A 340 -17.92 26.70 -16.01
N THR A 341 -17.12 26.95 -14.97
CA THR A 341 -17.58 26.88 -13.57
C THR A 341 -18.76 27.82 -13.32
N GLU A 342 -18.68 29.07 -13.81
CA GLU A 342 -19.77 30.05 -13.66
C GLU A 342 -21.00 29.67 -14.48
N ARG A 343 -20.81 29.22 -15.74
CA ARG A 343 -21.89 28.72 -16.61
C ARG A 343 -22.66 27.59 -15.93
N ARG A 344 -21.95 26.58 -15.39
CA ARG A 344 -22.54 25.46 -14.65
C ARG A 344 -23.27 25.95 -13.39
N LEU A 345 -22.64 26.81 -12.58
CA LEU A 345 -23.24 27.35 -11.35
C LEU A 345 -24.57 28.08 -11.61
N ILE A 346 -24.61 28.96 -12.62
CA ILE A 346 -25.81 29.70 -13.02
C ILE A 346 -26.90 28.73 -13.50
N SER A 347 -26.53 27.72 -14.30
CA SER A 347 -27.46 26.77 -14.90
C SER A 347 -28.09 25.84 -13.86
N VAL A 348 -27.28 25.30 -12.94
CA VAL A 348 -27.74 24.47 -11.81
C VAL A 348 -28.62 25.29 -10.84
N ASN A 349 -28.27 26.55 -10.56
CA ASN A 349 -29.07 27.41 -9.70
C ASN A 349 -30.43 27.75 -10.34
N ARG A 350 -30.45 28.08 -11.64
CA ARG A 350 -31.70 28.34 -12.39
C ARG A 350 -32.62 27.12 -12.40
N ALA A 351 -32.08 25.93 -12.69
CA ALA A 351 -32.85 24.69 -12.65
C ALA A 351 -33.46 24.43 -11.27
N ARG A 352 -32.66 24.59 -10.20
CA ARG A 352 -33.12 24.47 -8.80
C ARG A 352 -34.25 25.45 -8.46
N GLN A 353 -34.14 26.72 -8.88
CA GLN A 353 -35.17 27.74 -8.66
C GLN A 353 -36.49 27.41 -9.38
N GLN A 354 -36.40 26.70 -10.51
CA GLN A 354 -37.55 26.24 -11.30
C GLN A 354 -38.10 24.87 -10.85
N GLY A 355 -37.51 24.24 -9.82
CA GLY A 355 -37.88 22.89 -9.38
C GLY A 355 -37.46 21.76 -10.35
N LEU A 356 -36.57 22.06 -11.31
CA LEU A 356 -36.11 21.14 -12.33
C LEU A 356 -34.82 20.42 -11.93
N ALA A 357 -34.58 19.25 -12.54
CA ALA A 357 -33.30 18.57 -12.45
C ALA A 357 -32.19 19.39 -13.12
N ALA A 358 -30.95 19.25 -12.63
CA ALA A 358 -29.78 19.90 -13.24
C ALA A 358 -29.63 19.49 -14.73
N PRO A 359 -29.26 20.41 -15.65
CA PRO A 359 -29.04 20.09 -17.06
C PRO A 359 -27.97 19.01 -17.27
N ASP A 360 -28.13 18.14 -18.26
CA ASP A 360 -27.28 16.96 -18.45
C ASP A 360 -25.79 17.28 -18.65
N ASP A 361 -25.47 18.37 -19.35
CA ASP A 361 -24.10 18.87 -19.54
C ASP A 361 -23.42 19.33 -18.24
N THR A 362 -24.20 19.57 -17.17
CA THR A 362 -23.68 19.88 -15.83
C THR A 362 -23.52 18.64 -14.93
N ARG A 363 -24.06 17.49 -15.35
CA ARG A 363 -24.03 16.25 -14.55
C ARG A 363 -22.69 15.51 -14.63
N ARG A 364 -21.98 15.59 -15.76
CA ARG A 364 -20.63 15.02 -15.92
C ARG A 364 -19.62 15.91 -15.15
N PRO A 365 -18.87 15.38 -14.16
CA PRO A 365 -17.92 16.19 -13.40
C PRO A 365 -16.74 16.63 -14.29
N LEU A 366 -16.41 17.91 -14.27
CA LEU A 366 -15.19 18.44 -14.87
C LEU A 366 -14.05 18.33 -13.85
N TRP A 367 -12.89 17.88 -14.31
CA TRP A 367 -11.67 17.81 -13.51
C TRP A 367 -10.61 18.71 -14.13
N VAL A 368 -10.03 19.59 -13.33
CA VAL A 368 -8.93 20.48 -13.73
C VAL A 368 -7.68 20.07 -12.97
N PHE A 369 -6.72 19.50 -13.68
CA PHE A 369 -5.43 19.07 -13.15
C PHE A 369 -4.36 20.10 -13.49
N LEU A 370 -3.53 20.44 -12.52
CA LEU A 370 -2.32 21.25 -12.71
C LEU A 370 -1.14 20.52 -12.10
N ASP A 371 -0.10 20.27 -12.89
CA ASP A 371 1.19 19.74 -12.42
C ASP A 371 2.24 20.86 -12.51
N ARG A 372 2.90 21.17 -11.39
CA ARG A 372 3.86 22.28 -11.22
C ARG A 372 3.39 23.66 -11.74
N PRO A 373 2.20 24.16 -11.34
CA PRO A 373 1.73 25.48 -11.78
C PRO A 373 2.64 26.65 -11.37
N THR A 374 3.43 26.54 -10.29
CA THR A 374 4.41 27.59 -9.92
C THR A 374 5.46 27.85 -11.01
N ALA A 375 5.81 26.84 -11.82
CA ALA A 375 6.69 27.01 -12.98
C ALA A 375 6.11 28.03 -13.98
N PHE A 376 4.80 28.02 -14.20
CA PHE A 376 4.13 29.03 -15.02
C PHE A 376 4.02 30.40 -14.34
N THR A 377 3.96 30.48 -13.00
CA THR A 377 3.99 31.77 -12.29
C THR A 377 5.30 32.53 -12.57
N HIS A 378 6.45 31.85 -12.56
CA HIS A 378 7.74 32.45 -12.92
C HIS A 378 7.81 32.87 -14.40
N LEU A 379 7.28 32.06 -15.32
CA LEU A 379 7.22 32.38 -16.76
C LEU A 379 6.24 33.52 -17.08
N ALA A 380 5.15 33.64 -16.32
CA ALA A 380 4.19 34.73 -16.45
C ALA A 380 4.81 36.06 -15.99
N ALA A 381 5.50 36.06 -14.85
CA ALA A 381 6.16 37.24 -14.30
C ALA A 381 7.21 37.82 -15.27
N THR A 382 8.08 36.98 -15.87
CA THR A 382 9.09 37.44 -16.83
C THR A 382 8.47 37.91 -18.15
N GLY A 383 7.36 37.31 -18.58
CA GLY A 383 6.62 37.72 -19.78
C GLY A 383 5.64 38.89 -19.60
N GLY A 384 5.52 39.46 -18.39
CA GLY A 384 4.52 40.49 -18.08
C GLY A 384 3.06 40.01 -18.24
N ARG A 385 2.84 38.70 -18.13
CA ARG A 385 1.52 38.05 -18.29
C ARG A 385 0.84 37.87 -16.93
N ARG A 386 -0.47 37.63 -16.96
CA ARG A 386 -1.24 37.16 -15.80
C ARG A 386 -0.66 35.83 -15.31
N ASP A 387 -0.48 35.69 -14.00
CA ASP A 387 -0.17 34.40 -13.38
C ASP A 387 -1.38 33.44 -13.49
N PRO A 388 -1.22 32.23 -14.07
CA PRO A 388 -2.33 31.30 -14.24
C PRO A 388 -2.99 30.85 -12.94
N GLN A 389 -2.29 30.82 -11.80
CA GLN A 389 -2.92 30.43 -10.53
C GLN A 389 -4.08 31.37 -10.14
N THR A 390 -4.00 32.66 -10.51
CA THR A 390 -5.07 33.64 -10.26
C THR A 390 -6.41 33.31 -10.95
N LEU A 391 -6.44 32.38 -11.92
CA LEU A 391 -7.66 31.89 -12.56
C LEU A 391 -8.36 30.81 -11.73
N LEU A 392 -7.62 30.12 -10.85
CA LEU A 392 -8.14 29.03 -10.02
C LEU A 392 -9.13 29.49 -8.94
N GLN A 393 -9.15 30.79 -8.62
CA GLN A 393 -10.00 31.35 -7.57
C GLN A 393 -11.50 31.02 -7.75
N VAL A 394 -11.99 30.95 -9.00
CA VAL A 394 -13.38 30.61 -9.31
C VAL A 394 -13.65 29.10 -9.18
N PRO A 395 -12.93 28.19 -9.88
CA PRO A 395 -13.15 26.74 -9.74
C PRO A 395 -12.86 26.21 -8.34
N LEU A 396 -11.91 26.79 -7.58
CA LEU A 396 -11.64 26.39 -6.18
C LEU A 396 -12.71 26.86 -5.18
N ARG A 397 -13.35 28.01 -5.42
CA ARG A 397 -14.37 28.56 -4.52
C ARG A 397 -15.78 28.04 -4.83
N HIS A 398 -16.06 27.77 -6.10
CA HIS A 398 -17.40 27.44 -6.59
C HIS A 398 -17.51 26.05 -7.24
N GLY A 399 -16.39 25.38 -7.54
CA GLY A 399 -16.36 24.12 -8.28
C GLY A 399 -17.24 23.04 -7.68
N ARG A 400 -17.23 22.85 -6.35
CA ARG A 400 -18.15 21.93 -5.65
C ARG A 400 -19.61 22.10 -6.06
N ALA A 401 -20.10 23.34 -6.19
CA ALA A 401 -21.49 23.61 -6.56
C ALA A 401 -21.73 23.51 -8.08
N ALA A 402 -20.68 23.70 -8.88
CA ALA A 402 -20.66 23.57 -10.33
C ALA A 402 -20.30 22.15 -10.83
N ASN A 403 -20.05 21.19 -9.93
CA ASN A 403 -19.53 19.86 -10.24
C ASN A 403 -18.17 19.90 -10.97
N VAL A 404 -17.29 20.81 -10.54
CA VAL A 404 -15.89 20.95 -10.98
C VAL A 404 -14.96 20.59 -9.83
N THR A 405 -14.03 19.68 -10.08
CA THR A 405 -12.98 19.22 -9.15
C THR A 405 -11.65 19.81 -9.61
N VAL A 406 -10.76 20.17 -8.66
CA VAL A 406 -9.43 20.70 -8.97
C VAL A 406 -8.38 19.87 -8.24
N VAL A 407 -7.34 19.47 -8.97
CA VAL A 407 -6.19 18.75 -8.45
C VAL A 407 -4.94 19.57 -8.79
N VAL A 408 -4.18 19.97 -7.78
CA VAL A 408 -2.89 20.62 -7.95
C VAL A 408 -1.80 19.68 -7.46
N ALA A 409 -0.76 19.44 -8.27
CA ALA A 409 0.53 18.95 -7.81
C ALA A 409 1.57 20.05 -7.91
N ASP A 410 2.42 20.20 -6.91
CA ASP A 410 3.63 21.01 -7.03
C ASP A 410 4.77 20.44 -6.15
N GLN A 411 5.93 21.08 -6.16
CA GLN A 411 7.04 20.73 -5.28
C GLN A 411 6.71 21.09 -3.82
N LEU A 412 7.18 20.28 -2.86
CA LEU A 412 6.96 20.54 -1.43
C LEU A 412 7.51 21.92 -1.02
N ASP A 413 8.74 22.19 -1.45
CA ASP A 413 9.48 23.44 -1.27
C ASP A 413 8.81 24.65 -1.94
N ALA A 414 7.87 24.42 -2.88
CA ALA A 414 7.13 25.45 -3.61
C ALA A 414 5.76 25.80 -2.99
N LEU A 415 5.40 25.19 -1.85
CA LEU A 415 4.12 25.43 -1.14
C LEU A 415 3.85 26.92 -0.83
N ASP A 416 4.89 27.69 -0.54
CA ASP A 416 4.76 29.14 -0.29
C ASP A 416 4.54 29.96 -1.57
N GLY A 417 4.95 29.43 -2.73
CA GLY A 417 4.69 29.99 -4.06
C GLY A 417 3.28 29.70 -4.62
N LEU A 418 2.50 28.84 -3.96
CA LEU A 418 1.09 28.63 -4.30
C LEU A 418 0.22 29.80 -3.84
N THR A 419 -0.83 30.13 -4.59
CA THR A 419 -1.77 31.19 -4.16
C THR A 419 -2.60 30.78 -2.95
N ASP A 420 -3.04 31.76 -2.16
CA ASP A 420 -3.93 31.53 -1.02
C ASP A 420 -5.24 30.82 -1.40
N ALA A 421 -5.75 31.08 -2.61
CA ALA A 421 -6.89 30.37 -3.16
C ALA A 421 -6.66 28.85 -3.20
N VAL A 422 -5.49 28.40 -3.67
CA VAL A 422 -5.08 26.99 -3.63
C VAL A 422 -5.03 26.54 -2.17
N ARG A 423 -4.14 27.15 -1.36
CA ARG A 423 -3.88 26.72 0.03
C ARG A 423 -5.14 26.60 0.90
N GLN A 424 -6.11 27.52 0.77
CA GLN A 424 -7.32 27.54 1.59
C GLN A 424 -8.42 26.57 1.13
N HIS A 425 -8.50 26.27 -0.18
CA HIS A 425 -9.55 25.44 -0.75
C HIS A 425 -9.12 23.97 -0.99
N THR A 426 -7.83 23.68 -1.17
CA THR A 426 -7.31 22.30 -1.22
C THR A 426 -7.14 21.73 0.20
N ARG A 427 -8.26 21.23 0.75
CA ARG A 427 -8.33 20.64 2.09
C ARG A 427 -8.12 19.13 2.11
N ALA A 428 -8.25 18.43 0.98
CA ALA A 428 -7.57 17.16 0.81
C ALA A 428 -6.11 17.47 0.43
N ARG A 429 -5.16 16.87 1.14
CA ARG A 429 -3.72 17.10 0.93
C ARG A 429 -2.93 15.79 0.98
N VAL A 430 -1.91 15.68 0.13
CA VAL A 430 -0.95 14.58 0.09
C VAL A 430 0.46 15.15 0.03
N VAL A 431 1.40 14.54 0.75
CA VAL A 431 2.84 14.76 0.61
C VAL A 431 3.49 13.43 0.24
N LEU A 432 4.30 13.40 -0.81
CA LEU A 432 5.06 12.22 -1.28
C LEU A 432 6.57 12.45 -1.13
N GLY A 433 7.29 11.37 -0.84
CA GLY A 433 8.73 11.42 -0.60
C GLY A 433 9.14 11.58 0.87
N PRO A 434 10.45 11.76 1.12
CA PRO A 434 10.97 12.06 2.44
C PRO A 434 10.61 13.51 2.83
N ALA A 435 10.22 13.71 4.09
CA ALA A 435 9.92 15.01 4.68
C ALA A 435 10.00 14.90 6.21
N SER A 436 10.41 15.95 6.90
CA SER A 436 10.40 16.03 8.36
C SER A 436 8.97 16.08 8.93
N ALA A 437 8.83 15.83 10.23
CA ALA A 437 7.55 15.95 10.92
C ALA A 437 6.99 17.38 10.87
N ASP A 438 7.84 18.41 10.82
CA ASP A 438 7.44 19.81 10.76
C ASP A 438 6.99 20.21 9.35
N GLU A 439 7.71 19.80 8.30
CA GLU A 439 7.29 19.99 6.91
C GLU A 439 5.95 19.28 6.64
N LEU A 440 5.77 18.05 7.14
CA LEU A 440 4.50 17.33 7.08
C LEU A 440 3.40 18.04 7.88
N SER A 441 3.72 18.60 9.05
CA SER A 441 2.76 19.37 9.86
C SER A 441 2.30 20.64 9.15
N ASN A 442 3.21 21.37 8.52
CA ASN A 442 2.90 22.58 7.75
C ASN A 442 2.12 22.24 6.47
N ALA A 443 2.54 21.21 5.74
CA ALA A 443 1.93 20.78 4.49
C ALA A 443 0.54 20.15 4.69
N LEU A 444 0.33 19.31 5.71
CA LEU A 444 -0.94 18.64 5.98
C LEU A 444 -1.82 19.37 7.01
N GLY A 445 -1.29 20.35 7.74
CA GLY A 445 -1.95 21.05 8.84
C GLY A 445 -2.16 20.21 10.09
N ALA A 446 -1.42 19.10 10.24
CA ALA A 446 -1.38 18.21 11.40
C ALA A 446 -0.15 17.27 11.27
N PRO A 447 0.48 16.87 12.38
CA PRO A 447 1.63 15.98 12.34
C PRO A 447 1.28 14.57 11.83
N PRO A 448 2.26 13.83 11.27
CA PRO A 448 2.12 12.40 11.06
C PRO A 448 1.98 11.69 12.43
N HIS A 449 1.36 10.51 12.42
CA HIS A 449 1.23 9.68 13.63
C HIS A 449 2.35 8.64 13.77
N THR A 450 3.37 8.76 12.93
CA THR A 450 4.45 7.78 12.74
C THR A 450 5.72 8.50 12.34
N THR A 451 6.88 7.96 12.72
CA THR A 451 8.18 8.54 12.34
C THR A 451 8.32 8.58 10.81
N PRO A 452 8.55 9.77 10.20
CA PRO A 452 8.91 9.87 8.79
C PRO A 452 10.26 9.20 8.50
N LEU A 453 10.50 8.83 7.24
CA LEU A 453 11.76 8.26 6.80
C LEU A 453 12.54 9.22 5.91
N ASP A 454 13.86 9.30 6.14
CA ASP A 454 14.83 10.00 5.29
C ASP A 454 14.90 9.42 3.86
N GLN A 455 14.46 8.16 3.68
CA GLN A 455 14.47 7.43 2.41
C GLN A 455 13.19 6.61 2.29
N VAL A 456 12.47 6.80 1.18
CA VAL A 456 11.22 6.09 0.87
C VAL A 456 11.16 5.68 -0.61
N PRO A 457 10.43 4.59 -0.95
CA PRO A 457 10.18 4.26 -2.36
C PRO A 457 9.21 5.29 -3.00
N PRO A 458 9.26 5.47 -4.34
CA PRO A 458 8.30 6.32 -5.04
C PRO A 458 6.84 5.98 -4.72
N GLY A 459 5.99 7.00 -4.65
CA GLY A 459 4.59 6.89 -4.25
C GLY A 459 4.36 6.71 -2.74
N ARG A 460 5.41 6.54 -1.91
CA ARG A 460 5.27 6.58 -0.44
C ARG A 460 5.10 8.02 0.03
N GLY A 461 4.30 8.20 1.07
CA GLY A 461 4.18 9.46 1.79
C GLY A 461 3.02 9.44 2.78
N TYR A 462 2.34 10.58 2.87
CA TYR A 462 1.26 10.82 3.83
C TYR A 462 0.08 11.54 3.17
N ALA A 463 -1.14 11.25 3.63
CA ALA A 463 -2.37 11.87 3.16
C ALA A 463 -3.22 12.37 4.33
N ARG A 464 -3.89 13.51 4.15
CA ARG A 464 -4.90 14.01 5.08
C ARG A 464 -6.12 14.52 4.33
N LEU A 465 -7.30 14.11 4.77
CA LEU A 465 -8.58 14.53 4.18
C LEU A 465 -9.30 15.47 5.14
N GLY A 466 -9.25 16.76 4.84
CA GLY A 466 -9.90 17.81 5.61
C GLY A 466 -9.29 17.95 7.00
N THR A 467 -10.13 17.93 8.03
CA THR A 467 -9.68 17.89 9.43
C THR A 467 -9.43 16.47 9.96
N GLY A 468 -9.59 15.44 9.12
CA GLY A 468 -9.38 14.03 9.48
C GLY A 468 -7.94 13.71 9.89
N PRO A 469 -7.68 12.46 10.33
CA PRO A 469 -6.34 12.01 10.69
C PRO A 469 -5.41 12.02 9.47
N VAL A 470 -4.11 12.17 9.74
CA VAL A 470 -3.07 11.85 8.75
C VAL A 470 -2.99 10.32 8.64
N HIS A 471 -3.00 9.82 7.41
CA HIS A 471 -2.76 8.42 7.04
C HIS A 471 -1.38 8.28 6.37
N ARG A 472 -0.72 7.14 6.56
CA ARG A 472 0.38 6.72 5.68
C ARG A 472 -0.20 6.43 4.29
N LEU A 473 0.56 6.65 3.23
CA LEU A 473 0.11 6.46 1.86
C LEU A 473 1.15 5.71 1.04
N GLN A 474 0.71 4.73 0.27
CA GLN A 474 1.42 4.21 -0.90
C GLN A 474 0.53 4.36 -2.14
N VAL A 475 0.94 5.22 -3.06
CA VAL A 475 0.29 5.47 -4.35
C VAL A 475 0.46 4.25 -5.27
N PRO A 476 -0.53 3.88 -6.10
CA PRO A 476 -0.41 2.79 -7.06
C PRO A 476 0.54 3.13 -8.21
N ALA A 477 1.35 2.17 -8.64
CA ALA A 477 2.30 2.34 -9.74
C ALA A 477 1.57 2.58 -11.07
N THR A 478 1.50 3.86 -11.46
CA THR A 478 0.84 4.38 -12.67
C THR A 478 1.82 5.28 -13.44
N PRO A 479 2.94 4.74 -13.97
CA PRO A 479 3.94 5.51 -14.72
C PRO A 479 3.42 5.94 -16.10
N ASP A 480 4.23 6.67 -16.88
CA ASP A 480 3.91 6.90 -18.29
C ASP A 480 4.13 5.60 -19.09
N PRO A 481 3.12 5.05 -19.79
CA PRO A 481 3.30 3.87 -20.63
C PRO A 481 4.20 4.13 -21.85
N TYR A 482 4.45 5.40 -22.22
CA TYR A 482 5.33 5.78 -23.33
C TYR A 482 6.79 6.05 -22.89
N ASP A 483 7.11 5.98 -21.60
CA ASP A 483 8.50 5.99 -21.12
C ASP A 483 9.15 4.62 -21.39
N ASP A 484 10.37 4.61 -21.95
CA ASP A 484 11.17 3.41 -22.20
C ASP A 484 11.57 2.71 -20.88
N ALA A 485 11.74 3.47 -19.79
CA ALA A 485 12.08 2.93 -18.47
C ALA A 485 10.90 2.20 -17.78
N THR A 486 9.67 2.37 -18.27
CA THR A 486 8.49 1.68 -17.73
C THR A 486 8.55 0.17 -18.01
N SER A 487 8.32 -0.64 -16.97
CA SER A 487 8.23 -2.10 -17.10
C SER A 487 6.98 -2.52 -17.87
N GLU A 488 7.07 -3.59 -18.66
CA GLU A 488 5.97 -3.99 -19.54
C GLU A 488 4.66 -4.29 -18.80
N ALA A 489 4.75 -4.85 -17.58
CA ALA A 489 3.60 -5.08 -16.72
C ALA A 489 2.91 -3.77 -16.29
N HIS A 490 3.66 -2.72 -15.97
CA HIS A 490 3.09 -1.41 -15.64
C HIS A 490 2.61 -0.67 -16.91
N ARG A 491 3.32 -0.81 -18.03
CA ARG A 491 2.91 -0.27 -19.34
C ARG A 491 1.53 -0.79 -19.71
N GLN A 492 1.35 -2.12 -19.75
CA GLN A 492 0.07 -2.73 -20.10
C GLN A 492 -1.04 -2.37 -19.10
N ALA A 493 -0.74 -2.40 -17.79
CA ALA A 493 -1.71 -2.03 -16.74
C ALA A 493 -2.22 -0.59 -16.85
N VAL A 494 -1.42 0.36 -17.35
CA VAL A 494 -1.88 1.72 -17.66
C VAL A 494 -2.61 1.77 -18.99
N LEU A 495 -2.11 1.10 -20.05
CA LEU A 495 -2.74 1.08 -21.37
C LEU A 495 -4.16 0.49 -21.34
N ASP A 496 -4.41 -0.57 -20.55
CA ASP A 496 -5.72 -1.21 -20.37
C ASP A 496 -6.76 -0.31 -19.68
N LEU A 497 -6.33 0.76 -19.02
CA LEU A 497 -7.19 1.74 -18.34
C LEU A 497 -7.45 3.01 -19.16
N LEU A 498 -6.71 3.22 -20.26
CA LEU A 498 -6.90 4.40 -21.10
C LEU A 498 -8.24 4.29 -21.84
N PRO A 499 -9.05 5.36 -21.89
CA PRO A 499 -10.22 5.40 -22.77
C PRO A 499 -9.83 5.14 -24.24
N PRO A 500 -10.77 4.76 -25.13
CA PRO A 500 -10.51 4.77 -26.56
C PRO A 500 -10.04 6.15 -27.02
N ARG A 501 -9.30 6.20 -28.14
CA ARG A 501 -8.98 7.47 -28.78
C ARG A 501 -10.23 8.03 -29.43
N THR A 502 -10.48 9.31 -29.24
CA THR A 502 -11.63 10.01 -29.81
C THR A 502 -11.50 9.98 -31.33
N THR A 503 -12.41 9.25 -31.97
CA THR A 503 -12.56 9.32 -33.42
C THR A 503 -13.08 10.71 -33.76
N PRO A 504 -12.45 11.49 -34.66
CA PRO A 504 -12.90 12.83 -34.97
C PRO A 504 -14.39 12.86 -35.34
N ALA A 505 -15.16 13.66 -34.60
CA ALA A 505 -16.58 13.87 -34.84
C ALA A 505 -16.82 14.86 -35.99
N ASP A 506 -16.18 14.61 -37.13
CA ASP A 506 -16.62 15.01 -38.47
C ASP A 506 -15.83 14.22 -39.52
N GLY A 507 -16.55 13.49 -40.37
CA GLY A 507 -16.00 12.74 -41.50
C GLY A 507 -15.76 13.60 -42.74
N GLU A 508 -15.74 14.92 -42.58
CA GLU A 508 -15.46 15.88 -43.65
C GLU A 508 -13.96 15.86 -43.94
N GLN A 509 -13.53 14.99 -44.86
CA GLN A 509 -12.21 15.09 -45.46
C GLN A 509 -12.13 16.42 -46.21
N ALA A 510 -11.56 17.44 -45.56
CA ALA A 510 -11.24 18.71 -46.19
C ALA A 510 -10.49 18.42 -47.50
N PRO A 511 -11.04 18.82 -48.67
CA PRO A 511 -10.47 18.41 -49.96
C PRO A 511 -9.01 18.79 -50.04
N LEU A 512 -8.14 17.79 -50.26
CA LEU A 512 -6.73 18.03 -50.49
C LEU A 512 -6.60 18.97 -51.71
N PRO A 513 -5.78 20.03 -51.64
CA PRO A 513 -5.47 20.82 -52.82
C PRO A 513 -4.96 19.89 -53.94
N PRO A 514 -5.42 20.03 -55.19
CA PRO A 514 -5.18 19.03 -56.25
C PRO A 514 -3.69 18.81 -56.59
N GLU A 515 -2.83 19.74 -56.18
CA GLU A 515 -1.37 19.62 -56.25
C GLU A 515 -0.82 18.48 -55.36
N ALA A 516 -1.44 18.23 -54.20
CA ALA A 516 -1.04 17.15 -53.28
C ALA A 516 -1.40 15.76 -53.81
N GLU A 517 -2.55 15.61 -54.48
CA GLU A 517 -2.93 14.36 -55.14
C GLU A 517 -2.02 14.07 -56.35
N ALA A 518 -1.66 15.11 -57.11
CA ALA A 518 -0.70 14.99 -58.21
C ALA A 518 0.70 14.56 -57.74
N GLU A 519 1.21 15.10 -56.62
CA GLU A 519 2.46 14.61 -56.03
C GLU A 519 2.38 13.16 -55.53
N ALA A 520 1.25 12.75 -54.97
CA ALA A 520 1.04 11.37 -54.50
C ALA A 520 1.05 10.37 -55.67
N GLU A 521 0.32 10.66 -56.75
CA GLU A 521 0.36 9.88 -57.99
C GLU A 521 1.77 9.82 -58.60
N ALA A 522 2.49 10.95 -58.63
CA ALA A 522 3.84 11.02 -59.19
C ALA A 522 4.82 10.15 -58.40
N LYS A 523 4.77 10.20 -57.06
CA LYS A 523 5.60 9.37 -56.17
C LYS A 523 5.25 7.87 -56.32
N ALA A 524 3.97 7.52 -56.44
CA ALA A 524 3.53 6.15 -56.69
C ALA A 524 4.04 5.60 -58.04
N LYS A 525 3.98 6.40 -59.11
CA LYS A 525 4.49 6.03 -60.45
C LYS A 525 6.02 5.92 -60.48
N ALA A 526 6.74 6.77 -59.76
CA ALA A 526 8.20 6.68 -59.64
C ALA A 526 8.66 5.36 -58.98
N VAL A 527 8.00 4.96 -57.88
CA VAL A 527 8.30 3.69 -57.17
C VAL A 527 8.01 2.47 -58.04
N SER A 528 6.95 2.49 -58.86
CA SER A 528 6.63 1.36 -59.75
C SER A 528 7.67 1.19 -60.87
N MET A 529 8.17 2.29 -61.46
CA MET A 529 9.24 2.23 -62.46
C MET A 529 10.59 1.76 -61.89
N ALA A 530 10.97 2.24 -60.69
CA ALA A 530 12.20 1.79 -60.04
C ALA A 530 12.21 0.27 -59.78
N LYS A 531 11.05 -0.31 -59.44
CA LYS A 531 10.91 -1.75 -59.22
C LYS A 531 10.97 -2.59 -60.50
N ALA A 532 10.57 -2.03 -61.64
CA ALA A 532 10.61 -2.73 -62.94
C ALA A 532 12.05 -2.92 -63.47
N VAL A 533 12.92 -1.93 -63.29
CA VAL A 533 14.31 -1.96 -63.81
C VAL A 533 15.21 -2.95 -63.04
N SER A 534 14.85 -3.29 -61.80
CA SER A 534 15.70 -4.10 -60.90
C SER A 534 15.56 -5.63 -61.06
N MET A 535 14.77 -6.14 -62.02
CA MET A 535 14.53 -7.59 -62.18
C MET A 535 15.18 -8.21 -63.42
N GLU A 536 15.98 -7.46 -64.19
CA GLU A 536 16.58 -7.94 -65.46
C GLU A 536 18.13 -7.90 -65.44
N LYS A 537 18.75 -8.31 -64.33
CA LYS A 537 20.17 -8.69 -64.33
C LYS A 537 20.59 -9.59 -63.16
N ASP A 538 20.53 -10.90 -63.36
CA ASP A 538 21.30 -11.87 -62.58
C ASP A 538 21.73 -13.01 -63.52
N ASP A 539 23.05 -13.17 -63.68
CA ASP A 539 23.67 -14.30 -64.40
C ASP A 539 25.13 -14.41 -63.90
N THR A 540 25.58 -15.62 -63.60
CA THR A 540 26.77 -15.94 -62.76
C THR A 540 27.95 -16.48 -63.63
N PRO A 541 29.07 -17.09 -63.14
CA PRO A 541 29.62 -17.30 -61.77
C PRO A 541 31.17 -17.06 -61.59
N ALA A 542 31.67 -17.40 -60.38
CA ALA A 542 32.96 -18.09 -60.08
C ALA A 542 34.24 -17.30 -59.67
N GLY A 543 35.10 -17.98 -58.87
CA GLY A 543 36.42 -17.54 -58.35
C GLY A 543 36.38 -17.14 -56.86
N VAL A 544 36.99 -17.74 -55.81
CA VAL A 544 38.03 -18.78 -55.53
C VAL A 544 39.34 -18.21 -54.94
N THR A 545 39.67 -18.66 -53.70
CA THR A 545 40.94 -18.63 -52.91
C THR A 545 41.64 -17.32 -52.48
N ALA A 546 41.92 -17.25 -51.16
CA ALA A 546 43.17 -16.86 -50.46
C ALA A 546 43.74 -15.41 -50.66
N SER A 547 44.63 -14.85 -49.82
CA SER A 547 45.53 -15.40 -48.77
C SER A 547 45.70 -14.43 -47.57
N GLU A 548 46.60 -14.77 -46.62
CA GLU A 548 46.93 -13.99 -45.40
C GLU A 548 48.09 -12.95 -45.62
N PRO A 549 49.08 -12.67 -44.71
CA PRO A 549 49.22 -11.33 -44.10
C PRO A 549 50.63 -10.70 -44.18
N GLU A 550 50.83 -9.48 -43.65
CA GLU A 550 52.06 -8.97 -42.96
C GLU A 550 51.84 -7.52 -42.45
N GLU A 551 52.17 -7.18 -41.19
CA GLU A 551 53.33 -6.36 -40.72
C GLU A 551 53.32 -4.84 -41.07
N THR A 552 53.83 -3.89 -40.25
CA THR A 552 54.42 -3.92 -38.88
C THR A 552 54.09 -2.63 -38.08
N ALA A 553 54.47 -2.62 -36.80
CA ALA A 553 54.29 -1.62 -35.74
C ALA A 553 54.60 -0.13 -36.01
N THR A 554 54.04 0.75 -35.15
CA THR A 554 54.81 1.73 -34.37
C THR A 554 54.10 2.09 -33.05
N ASP A 555 54.83 2.10 -31.94
CA ASP A 555 54.39 2.66 -30.65
C ASP A 555 54.45 4.20 -30.65
N THR A 556 53.72 4.85 -29.73
CA THR A 556 54.31 5.67 -28.63
C THR A 556 53.21 6.40 -27.83
N GLU A 557 53.25 6.26 -26.50
CA GLU A 557 52.43 6.98 -25.52
C GLU A 557 52.84 8.47 -25.41
N PRO A 558 52.00 9.36 -24.86
CA PRO A 558 52.46 9.94 -23.57
C PRO A 558 51.35 10.33 -22.56
N ALA A 559 51.60 9.97 -21.30
CA ALA A 559 51.11 10.69 -20.13
C ALA A 559 52.28 11.48 -19.45
N PRO A 560 52.14 12.03 -18.23
CA PRO A 560 51.46 13.30 -17.94
C PRO A 560 52.40 14.35 -17.30
N MET A 561 51.93 15.61 -17.13
CA MET A 561 52.65 16.64 -16.37
C MET A 561 51.86 17.28 -15.22
N THR A 562 52.30 16.95 -14.00
CA THR A 562 52.49 17.79 -12.79
C THR A 562 51.86 19.19 -12.69
N ALA A 563 51.19 19.42 -11.55
CA ALA A 563 50.94 20.72 -10.89
C ALA A 563 52.21 21.22 -10.13
N PRO A 564 52.19 22.21 -9.20
CA PRO A 564 51.15 23.15 -8.77
C PRO A 564 51.61 24.63 -8.70
N VAL A 565 50.75 25.53 -8.22
CA VAL A 565 51.14 26.89 -7.76
C VAL A 565 50.50 27.18 -6.40
N THR A 566 51.32 27.68 -5.47
CA THR A 566 50.91 28.16 -4.14
C THR A 566 51.25 29.65 -4.04
N VAL A 567 50.30 30.50 -3.60
CA VAL A 567 50.59 31.89 -3.22
C VAL A 567 49.96 32.20 -1.86
N GLU A 568 50.63 33.09 -1.14
CA GLU A 568 50.61 33.24 0.31
C GLU A 568 49.50 34.16 0.85
N LYS A 569 49.38 34.14 2.19
CA LYS A 569 48.45 34.86 3.05
C LYS A 569 48.94 36.26 3.38
N THR A 570 48.08 37.28 3.25
CA THR A 570 48.17 38.54 4.03
C THR A 570 46.77 39.07 4.33
N ALA A 571 46.62 39.96 5.32
CA ALA A 571 45.33 40.29 5.92
C ALA A 571 45.15 41.80 6.19
N ALA A 572 43.91 42.29 6.03
CA ALA A 572 43.26 43.39 6.76
C ALA A 572 41.91 43.73 6.08
N GLY A 573 40.88 44.12 6.85
CA GLY A 573 39.63 44.65 6.28
C GLY A 573 38.34 44.19 6.98
N THR A 574 38.11 44.60 8.22
CA THR A 574 36.87 44.33 8.96
C THR A 574 35.68 45.12 8.37
N PRO A 575 34.54 44.49 8.03
CA PRO A 575 33.27 45.20 7.83
C PRO A 575 32.62 45.48 9.19
N THR A 576 32.32 46.74 9.48
CA THR A 576 31.73 47.16 10.77
C THR A 576 30.24 46.81 10.85
N GLU A 577 29.86 46.11 11.91
CA GLU A 577 28.48 45.87 12.33
C GLU A 577 27.80 47.17 12.83
N PRO A 578 26.60 47.54 12.35
CA PRO A 578 25.87 48.68 12.89
C PRO A 578 25.27 48.35 14.26
N ALA A 579 25.65 49.11 15.28
CA ALA A 579 25.34 48.82 16.68
C ALA A 579 23.83 48.84 17.02
N PRO A 580 23.38 48.07 18.03
CA PRO A 580 22.04 48.17 18.57
C PRO A 580 21.81 49.51 19.27
N ALA A 581 20.57 50.01 19.24
CA ALA A 581 20.17 51.23 19.94
C ALA A 581 19.70 50.89 21.38
N ASP A 582 20.35 51.50 22.36
CA ASP A 582 19.97 51.40 23.79
C ASP A 582 18.67 52.18 24.10
N PRO A 583 17.98 51.85 25.21
CA PRO A 583 16.57 52.21 25.41
C PRO A 583 16.32 53.65 25.84
N VAL A 584 15.19 54.20 25.38
CA VAL A 584 14.63 55.47 25.89
C VAL A 584 14.00 55.23 27.27
N PRO A 585 14.36 55.99 28.31
CA PRO A 585 13.73 55.86 29.64
C PRO A 585 12.33 56.46 29.66
N ALA A 586 11.45 55.88 30.47
CA ALA A 586 10.11 56.41 30.73
C ALA A 586 10.11 57.34 31.96
N GLU A 587 9.59 58.56 31.80
CA GLU A 587 9.13 59.40 32.91
C GLU A 587 7.78 60.05 32.52
N ALA A 588 6.96 60.37 33.51
CA ALA A 588 5.51 60.54 33.33
C ALA A 588 5.03 62.00 33.35
N VAL A 589 3.93 62.25 32.63
CA VAL A 589 3.00 63.35 32.89
C VAL A 589 1.59 62.77 32.95
N ALA A 590 0.74 63.30 33.84
CA ALA A 590 -0.58 62.74 34.17
C ALA A 590 -1.73 63.66 33.73
N ALA A 591 -2.96 63.17 33.96
CA ALA A 591 -4.26 63.78 33.65
C ALA A 591 -4.64 63.80 32.15
N GLU A 592 -5.92 63.77 31.76
CA GLU A 592 -7.16 63.98 32.52
C GLU A 592 -8.20 62.85 32.40
N THR A 593 -9.33 63.00 33.12
CA THR A 593 -10.61 62.24 33.09
C THR A 593 -10.77 60.98 33.96
N SER A 594 -11.06 61.27 35.24
CA SER A 594 -11.98 60.58 36.18
C SER A 594 -11.93 59.05 36.34
#